data_AF-A0A8T4B389-F1
#
_entry.id   AF-A0A8T4B389-F1
#
_cell.length_a   1.000
_cell.length_b   1.000
_cell.length_c   1.000
_cell.angle_alpha   90.00
_cell.angle_beta   90.00
_cell.angle_gamma   90.00
#
_symmetry.space_group_name_H-M   'P 1'
#
loop_
_entity.id
_entity.type
_entity.pdbx_description
1 polymer ?
#
loop_
_entity_poly.entity_id
_entity_poly.type
_entity_poly.pdbx_seq_one_letter_code
_entity_poly.pdbx_strand_id
1 'polypeptide(L)'
;LTYVQLTDGIEYIADGDTLMIDDLHTDAIDDAEDMNIVGVRVVMSYDEDESGGEGLFCPGGQNAADTISGMAMHAGFNGTADGQNNGGSGAHEVVVEWFNSSMVGAEVSGLSESEIISQIDSMGAGLGAYSAEIGVSAETGDEPSPTCTDQRSDNGEEVTFSVELIVFDYTIAPVFNEAEL
;
A
#
# COMPACT_ATOMS: atom_id res chain seq x y z
N LEU A 1 8.80 -9.56 10.84
CA LEU A 1 7.88 -8.41 10.68
C LEU A 1 6.47 -8.89 10.92
N THR A 2 5.71 -8.13 11.68
CA THR A 2 4.27 -8.31 11.88
C THR A 2 3.56 -7.05 11.42
N TYR A 3 2.28 -7.18 11.04
CA TYR A 3 1.48 -6.08 10.53
C TYR A 3 0.32 -5.83 11.50
N VAL A 4 0.13 -4.58 11.89
CA VAL A 4 -0.94 -4.16 12.79
C VAL A 4 -1.82 -3.15 12.06
N GLN A 5 -3.08 -3.50 11.85
CA GLN A 5 -4.03 -2.66 11.11
C GLN A 5 -4.41 -1.42 11.92
N LEU A 6 -4.33 -0.24 11.30
CA LEU A 6 -4.89 1.02 11.82
C LEU A 6 -6.32 1.23 11.35
N THR A 7 -6.58 0.94 10.07
CA THR A 7 -7.91 1.04 9.46
C THR A 7 -7.99 0.18 8.21
N ASP A 8 -9.21 -0.16 7.81
CA ASP A 8 -9.57 -0.70 6.50
C ASP A 8 -10.88 -0.11 6.00
N GLY A 9 -11.15 -0.29 4.72
CA GLY A 9 -12.36 0.20 4.10
C GLY A 9 -12.50 -0.25 2.65
N ILE A 10 -13.67 0.05 2.11
CA ILE A 10 -14.00 -0.07 0.68
C ILE A 10 -14.65 1.24 0.31
N GLU A 11 -14.09 1.95 -0.67
CA GLU A 11 -14.58 3.26 -1.10
C GLU A 11 -14.59 3.35 -2.62
N TYR A 12 -15.61 4.03 -3.15
CA TYR A 12 -15.65 4.39 -4.56
C TYR A 12 -14.99 5.75 -4.75
N ILE A 13 -13.94 5.81 -5.57
CA ILE A 13 -13.16 7.02 -5.84
C ILE A 13 -13.36 7.38 -7.31
N ALA A 14 -13.94 8.55 -7.56
CA ALA A 14 -14.23 9.00 -8.92
C ALA A 14 -12.95 9.30 -9.71
N ASP A 15 -13.05 9.28 -11.03
CA ASP A 15 -11.94 9.63 -11.93
C ASP A 15 -11.40 11.04 -11.62
N GLY A 16 -10.09 11.11 -11.39
CA GLY A 16 -9.37 12.33 -11.04
C GLY A 16 -9.52 12.78 -9.58
N ASP A 17 -10.31 12.06 -8.77
CA ASP A 17 -10.49 12.35 -7.34
C ASP A 17 -9.47 11.60 -6.46
N THR A 18 -9.43 11.99 -5.18
CA THR A 18 -8.53 11.42 -4.18
C THR A 18 -9.27 11.24 -2.86
N LEU A 19 -9.16 10.04 -2.28
CA LEU A 19 -9.58 9.71 -0.92
C LEU A 19 -8.46 10.07 0.06
N MET A 20 -8.78 10.92 1.04
CA MET A 20 -7.91 11.27 2.15
C MET A 20 -8.26 10.42 3.37
N ILE A 21 -7.28 9.70 3.91
CA ILE A 21 -7.41 8.89 5.11
C ILE A 21 -6.56 9.55 6.20
N ASP A 22 -7.21 10.42 6.96
CA ASP A 22 -6.61 11.19 8.06
C ASP A 22 -7.03 10.64 9.43
N ASP A 23 -6.55 11.30 10.50
CA ASP A 23 -6.88 10.99 11.90
C ASP A 23 -6.49 9.57 12.33
N LEU A 24 -5.49 8.99 11.64
CA LEU A 24 -4.88 7.73 12.03
C LEU A 24 -3.82 8.00 13.10
N HIS A 25 -3.83 7.22 14.17
CA HIS A 25 -2.89 7.42 15.26
C HIS A 25 -2.62 6.11 16.02
N THR A 26 -1.40 5.92 16.52
CA THR A 26 -0.98 4.69 17.22
C THR A 26 -1.63 4.49 18.58
N ASP A 27 -2.30 5.50 19.14
CA ASP A 27 -3.06 5.38 20.40
C ASP A 27 -4.33 4.54 20.26
N ALA A 28 -4.76 4.27 19.03
CA ALA A 28 -5.80 3.30 18.72
C ALA A 28 -5.32 1.84 18.86
N ILE A 29 -4.01 1.61 19.03
CA ILE A 29 -3.39 0.30 19.14
C ILE A 29 -2.97 0.06 20.59
N ASP A 30 -3.40 -1.07 21.16
CA ASP A 30 -3.00 -1.49 22.51
C ASP A 30 -1.49 -1.77 22.57
N ASP A 31 -0.84 -1.25 23.62
CA ASP A 31 0.59 -1.42 23.92
C ASP A 31 1.53 -0.96 22.76
N ALA A 32 1.09 -0.01 21.93
CA ALA A 32 1.88 0.51 20.81
C ALA A 32 3.24 1.08 21.24
N GLU A 33 3.32 1.65 22.46
CA GLU A 33 4.55 2.18 23.04
C GLU A 33 5.63 1.12 23.30
N ASP A 34 5.25 -0.14 23.42
CA ASP A 34 6.17 -1.27 23.60
C ASP A 34 6.57 -1.91 22.27
N MET A 35 5.96 -1.48 21.15
CA MET A 35 6.24 -2.00 19.81
C MET A 35 7.36 -1.23 19.12
N ASN A 36 8.28 -1.96 18.49
CA ASN A 36 9.22 -1.36 17.54
C ASN A 36 8.54 -1.19 16.17
N ILE A 37 7.79 -0.09 16.01
CA ILE A 37 7.12 0.27 14.75
C ILE A 37 8.15 0.89 13.81
N VAL A 38 8.45 0.20 12.72
CA VAL A 38 9.56 0.52 11.80
C VAL A 38 9.11 0.95 10.40
N GLY A 39 7.81 0.92 10.16
CA GLY A 39 7.25 1.32 8.88
C GLY A 39 5.73 1.41 8.91
N VAL A 40 5.17 1.85 7.79
CA VAL A 40 3.74 1.81 7.48
C VAL A 40 3.56 1.33 6.05
N ARG A 41 2.48 0.62 5.80
CA ARG A 41 2.05 0.31 4.44
C ARG A 41 0.57 0.56 4.21
N VAL A 42 0.24 0.91 2.98
CA VAL A 42 -1.14 1.02 2.47
C VAL A 42 -1.29 -0.07 1.43
N VAL A 43 -2.16 -1.04 1.69
CA VAL A 43 -2.46 -2.14 0.76
C VAL A 43 -3.76 -1.79 0.07
N MET A 44 -3.80 -1.91 -1.26
CA MET A 44 -4.97 -1.58 -2.08
C MET A 44 -5.25 -2.72 -3.06
N SER A 45 -6.52 -3.00 -3.26
CA SER A 45 -7.02 -3.86 -4.35
C SER A 45 -8.27 -3.24 -4.96
N TYR A 46 -8.42 -3.39 -6.25
CA TYR A 46 -9.45 -2.73 -7.05
C TYR A 46 -9.74 -3.63 -8.25
N ASP A 47 -11.00 -3.62 -8.67
CA ASP A 47 -11.45 -4.35 -9.86
C ASP A 47 -11.57 -3.36 -11.02
N GLU A 48 -12.45 -3.65 -11.97
CA GLU A 48 -12.80 -2.74 -13.04
C GLU A 48 -14.31 -2.55 -13.04
N ASP A 49 -14.73 -1.30 -13.10
CA ASP A 49 -16.14 -0.94 -13.12
C ASP A 49 -16.66 -0.54 -14.52
N GLU A 50 -15.79 -0.52 -15.54
CA GLU A 50 -16.13 -0.02 -16.86
C GLU A 50 -17.36 -0.75 -17.44
N SER A 51 -18.33 0.04 -17.89
CA SER A 51 -19.64 -0.46 -18.32
C SER A 51 -20.03 0.02 -19.72
N GLY A 52 -20.97 -0.69 -20.34
CA GLY A 52 -21.49 -0.38 -21.68
C GLY A 52 -20.93 -1.28 -22.80
N GLY A 53 -21.53 -1.19 -24.00
CA GLY A 53 -21.17 -2.06 -25.12
C GLY A 53 -21.73 -3.49 -25.05
N GLU A 54 -22.76 -3.76 -24.25
CA GLU A 54 -23.32 -5.12 -24.08
C GLU A 54 -24.39 -5.49 -25.14
N GLY A 55 -24.42 -4.80 -26.29
CA GLY A 55 -25.45 -4.97 -27.31
C GLY A 55 -25.18 -6.12 -28.29
N LEU A 56 -26.19 -6.94 -28.59
CA LEU A 56 -26.09 -8.01 -29.61
C LEU A 56 -25.65 -7.49 -31.00
N PHE A 57 -26.00 -6.25 -31.32
CA PHE A 57 -25.63 -5.57 -32.58
C PHE A 57 -24.47 -4.57 -32.39
N CYS A 58 -23.93 -4.49 -31.18
CA CYS A 58 -22.92 -3.55 -30.73
C CYS A 58 -22.01 -4.24 -29.71
N PRO A 59 -21.20 -5.23 -30.14
CA PRO A 59 -20.26 -5.89 -29.23
C PRO A 59 -19.28 -4.84 -28.71
N GLY A 60 -19.13 -4.78 -27.38
CA GLY A 60 -18.24 -3.87 -26.68
C GLY A 60 -16.77 -4.14 -26.94
N GLY A 61 -15.93 -3.18 -26.54
CA GLY A 61 -14.47 -3.27 -26.56
C GLY A 61 -13.90 -4.05 -25.38
N GLN A 62 -12.57 -4.05 -25.26
CA GLN A 62 -11.89 -4.42 -24.01
C GLN A 62 -11.95 -3.22 -23.07
N ASN A 63 -11.95 -3.50 -21.76
CA ASN A 63 -11.75 -2.44 -20.78
C ASN A 63 -10.34 -1.83 -20.92
N ALA A 64 -10.19 -0.54 -20.62
CA ALA A 64 -8.85 0.05 -20.53
C ALA A 64 -8.20 -0.30 -19.19
N ALA A 65 -6.96 0.15 -18.98
CA ALA A 65 -6.28 -0.04 -17.72
C ALA A 65 -6.31 1.26 -16.93
N ASP A 66 -6.79 1.19 -15.70
CA ASP A 66 -6.86 2.33 -14.78
C ASP A 66 -5.60 2.39 -13.93
N THR A 67 -5.29 3.58 -13.45
CA THR A 67 -4.15 3.82 -12.58
C THR A 67 -4.63 4.26 -11.21
N ILE A 68 -4.25 3.47 -10.20
CA ILE A 68 -4.53 3.75 -8.80
C ILE A 68 -3.21 4.16 -8.18
N SER A 69 -3.18 5.37 -7.62
CA SER A 69 -2.04 5.91 -6.88
C SER A 69 -2.30 5.81 -5.39
N GLY A 70 -1.27 5.50 -4.62
CA GLY A 70 -1.33 5.51 -3.17
C GLY A 70 -0.20 6.33 -2.56
N MET A 71 -0.45 6.90 -1.38
CA MET A 71 0.54 7.57 -0.56
C MET A 71 0.38 7.16 0.91
N ALA A 72 1.50 7.03 1.61
CA ALA A 72 1.53 6.88 3.06
C ALA A 72 2.43 7.95 3.67
N MET A 73 2.04 8.53 4.80
CA MET A 73 2.81 9.57 5.48
C MET A 73 2.86 9.35 7.00
N HIS A 74 4.02 9.63 7.58
CA HIS A 74 4.24 9.61 9.02
C HIS A 74 5.45 10.47 9.41
N ALA A 75 5.28 11.47 10.29
CA ALA A 75 6.36 12.25 10.90
C ALA A 75 7.47 12.76 9.93
N GLY A 76 7.12 13.03 8.66
CA GLY A 76 8.06 13.46 7.62
C GLY A 76 8.57 12.34 6.70
N PHE A 77 8.40 11.07 7.08
CA PHE A 77 8.48 9.94 6.17
C PHE A 77 7.26 9.93 5.26
N ASN A 78 7.49 9.72 3.97
CA ASN A 78 6.44 9.54 2.99
C ASN A 78 6.92 8.63 1.87
N GLY A 79 5.98 8.01 1.18
CA GLY A 79 6.24 7.23 -0.02
C GLY A 79 4.97 7.12 -0.84
N THR A 80 5.17 6.87 -2.12
CA THR A 80 4.11 6.73 -3.11
C THR A 80 4.37 5.51 -3.97
N ALA A 81 3.30 4.88 -4.45
CA ALA A 81 3.35 3.84 -5.46
C ALA A 81 2.09 3.92 -6.32
N ASP A 82 2.22 3.51 -7.57
CA ASP A 82 1.11 3.41 -8.51
C ASP A 82 0.95 1.95 -8.93
N GLY A 83 -0.30 1.52 -9.15
CA GLY A 83 -0.64 0.23 -9.70
C GLY A 83 -1.75 0.32 -10.75
N GLN A 84 -1.96 -0.76 -11.49
CA GLN A 84 -2.97 -0.84 -12.56
C GLN A 84 -3.76 -2.15 -12.50
N ASN A 85 -5.03 -2.11 -12.91
CA ASN A 85 -5.95 -3.26 -13.02
C ASN A 85 -5.89 -3.96 -14.39
N ASN A 86 -5.27 -3.33 -15.41
CA ASN A 86 -5.01 -3.91 -16.74
C ASN A 86 -6.28 -4.35 -17.51
N GLY A 87 -7.40 -3.65 -17.36
CA GLY A 87 -8.68 -4.09 -17.95
C GLY A 87 -9.33 -5.24 -17.18
N GLY A 88 -8.92 -5.49 -15.93
CA GLY A 88 -9.46 -6.57 -15.09
C GLY A 88 -9.50 -6.29 -13.59
N SER A 89 -8.40 -6.59 -12.90
CA SER A 89 -8.30 -6.43 -11.45
C SER A 89 -6.85 -6.18 -11.09
N GLY A 90 -6.61 -5.30 -10.13
CA GLY A 90 -5.27 -4.93 -9.70
C GLY A 90 -5.15 -4.89 -8.18
N ALA A 91 -3.91 -4.95 -7.74
CA ALA A 91 -3.57 -4.72 -6.35
C ALA A 91 -2.11 -4.24 -6.27
N HIS A 92 -1.84 -3.37 -5.32
CA HIS A 92 -0.49 -2.95 -5.00
C HIS A 92 -0.40 -2.46 -3.55
N GLU A 93 0.83 -2.24 -3.09
CA GLU A 93 1.09 -1.64 -1.78
C GLU A 93 2.05 -0.46 -1.89
N VAL A 94 1.84 0.52 -1.02
CA VAL A 94 2.79 1.60 -0.73
C VAL A 94 3.46 1.24 0.57
N VAL A 95 4.80 1.19 0.60
CA VAL A 95 5.57 0.84 1.80
C VAL A 95 6.54 1.95 2.13
N VAL A 96 6.52 2.41 3.38
CA VAL A 96 7.44 3.42 3.91
C VAL A 96 8.11 2.85 5.15
N GLU A 97 9.44 2.69 5.09
CA GLU A 97 10.25 2.14 6.18
C GLU A 97 11.25 3.18 6.68
N TRP A 98 11.49 3.21 7.99
CA TRP A 98 12.50 4.08 8.63
C TRP A 98 13.53 3.29 9.42
N PHE A 99 13.75 2.05 9.03
CA PHE A 99 14.78 1.16 9.56
C PHE A 99 15.57 0.51 8.42
N ASN A 100 16.68 -0.13 8.77
CA ASN A 100 17.50 -0.87 7.82
C ASN A 100 16.92 -2.28 7.61
N SER A 101 15.96 -2.39 6.70
CA SER A 101 15.30 -3.67 6.38
C SER A 101 16.25 -4.72 5.80
N SER A 102 17.43 -4.33 5.29
CA SER A 102 18.45 -5.29 4.84
C SER A 102 19.07 -6.13 5.97
N MET A 103 18.90 -5.70 7.23
CA MET A 103 19.36 -6.46 8.39
C MET A 103 18.38 -7.56 8.83
N VAL A 104 17.17 -7.58 8.28
CA VAL A 104 16.15 -8.58 8.63
C VAL A 104 16.59 -9.95 8.09
N GLY A 105 16.86 -10.88 9.02
CA GLY A 105 17.28 -12.24 8.69
C GLY A 105 18.70 -12.35 8.10
N ALA A 106 19.51 -11.28 8.19
CA ALA A 106 20.86 -11.26 7.68
C ALA A 106 21.91 -11.57 8.75
N GLU A 107 23.00 -12.22 8.34
CA GLU A 107 24.22 -12.27 9.14
C GLU A 107 25.01 -10.98 8.92
N VAL A 108 25.25 -10.24 10.00
CA VAL A 108 25.99 -8.97 9.97
C VAL A 108 27.32 -9.14 10.70
N SER A 109 28.39 -8.62 10.11
CA SER A 109 29.74 -8.70 10.67
C SER A 109 30.37 -7.31 10.74
N GLY A 110 31.33 -7.14 11.66
CA GLY A 110 32.04 -5.87 11.83
C GLY A 110 31.25 -4.77 12.54
N LEU A 111 30.08 -5.08 13.10
CA LEU A 111 29.25 -4.17 13.90
C LEU A 111 29.09 -4.72 15.32
N SER A 112 29.03 -3.82 16.30
CA SER A 112 28.57 -4.11 17.65
C SER A 112 27.05 -4.29 17.69
N GLU A 113 26.56 -4.94 18.74
CA GLU A 113 25.11 -5.10 18.98
C GLU A 113 24.40 -3.74 19.02
N SER A 114 24.98 -2.72 19.67
CA SER A 114 24.41 -1.37 19.69
C SER A 114 24.36 -0.70 18.32
N GLU A 115 25.34 -0.96 17.45
CA GLU A 115 25.31 -0.44 16.07
C GLU A 115 24.23 -1.14 15.25
N ILE A 116 23.99 -2.43 15.46
CA ILE A 116 22.88 -3.16 14.84
C ILE A 116 21.55 -2.59 15.34
N ILE A 117 21.35 -2.44 16.65
CA ILE A 117 20.13 -1.86 17.24
C ILE A 117 19.86 -0.47 16.66
N SER A 118 20.88 0.39 16.54
CA SER A 118 20.71 1.73 15.97
C SER A 118 20.24 1.77 14.51
N GLN A 119 20.31 0.64 13.80
CA GLN A 119 19.88 0.49 12.41
C GLN A 119 18.49 -0.11 12.30
N ILE A 120 18.02 -0.88 13.28
CA ILE A 120 16.77 -1.66 13.20
C ILE A 120 15.69 -1.23 14.19
N ASP A 121 16.08 -0.56 15.27
CA ASP A 121 15.17 -0.05 16.30
C ASP A 121 14.78 1.39 15.95
N SER A 122 13.47 1.63 15.85
CA SER A 122 12.91 2.95 15.57
C SER A 122 13.08 3.94 16.72
N MET A 123 13.40 3.48 17.92
CA MET A 123 13.51 4.27 19.15
C MET A 123 12.26 5.12 19.43
N GLY A 124 11.08 4.58 19.10
CA GLY A 124 9.79 5.25 19.24
C GLY A 124 9.47 6.24 18.12
N ALA A 125 10.29 6.31 17.06
CA ALA A 125 10.03 7.18 15.91
C ALA A 125 8.74 6.82 15.17
N GLY A 126 8.25 5.58 15.32
CA GLY A 126 6.98 5.11 14.75
C GLY A 126 5.74 5.35 15.60
N LEU A 127 5.78 6.26 16.59
CA LEU A 127 4.62 6.64 17.37
C LEU A 127 4.02 7.95 16.88
N GLY A 128 2.70 8.07 16.94
CA GLY A 128 1.99 9.31 16.66
C GLY A 128 1.01 9.20 15.50
N ALA A 129 0.86 10.31 14.77
CA ALA A 129 -0.12 10.45 13.69
C ALA A 129 0.38 9.88 12.36
N TYR A 130 -0.56 9.36 11.58
CA TYR A 130 -0.40 8.82 10.24
C TYR A 130 -1.46 9.42 9.33
N SER A 131 -1.17 9.43 8.03
CA SER A 131 -2.18 9.66 7.00
C SER A 131 -1.85 8.85 5.76
N ALA A 132 -2.87 8.60 4.95
CA ALA A 132 -2.75 7.96 3.65
C ALA A 132 -3.65 8.66 2.63
N GLU A 133 -3.27 8.57 1.36
CA GLU A 133 -4.05 9.08 0.25
C GLU A 133 -4.18 7.99 -0.82
N ILE A 134 -5.33 7.92 -1.47
CA ILE A 134 -5.59 7.02 -2.60
C ILE A 134 -6.22 7.83 -3.73
N GLY A 135 -5.59 7.88 -4.89
CA GLY A 135 -6.10 8.59 -6.07
C GLY A 135 -6.41 7.63 -7.21
N VAL A 136 -7.43 7.95 -8.01
CA VAL A 136 -7.85 7.16 -9.18
C VAL A 136 -7.76 7.99 -10.45
N SER A 137 -7.19 7.39 -11.49
CA SER A 137 -7.24 7.87 -12.87
C SER A 137 -7.82 6.76 -13.71
N ALA A 138 -9.09 6.91 -14.08
CA ALA A 138 -9.87 5.91 -14.78
C ALA A 138 -9.89 6.20 -16.28
N GLU A 139 -9.83 5.16 -17.11
CA GLU A 139 -9.72 5.27 -18.56
C GLU A 139 -10.79 4.40 -19.23
N THR A 140 -11.66 5.03 -20.01
CA THR A 140 -12.63 4.28 -20.81
C THR A 140 -11.94 3.56 -21.98
N GLY A 141 -12.21 2.27 -22.13
CA GLY A 141 -11.71 1.43 -23.22
C GLY A 141 -12.32 1.74 -24.60
N ASP A 142 -12.14 0.78 -25.52
CA ASP A 142 -12.52 0.97 -26.92
C ASP A 142 -14.04 1.17 -27.09
N GLU A 143 -14.45 2.34 -27.58
CA GLU A 143 -15.85 2.63 -27.85
C GLU A 143 -16.46 1.67 -28.90
N PRO A 144 -17.73 1.24 -28.72
CA PRO A 144 -18.47 0.54 -29.76
C PRO A 144 -18.68 1.48 -30.96
N SER A 145 -19.15 0.91 -32.09
CA SER A 145 -19.41 1.69 -33.31
C SER A 145 -20.23 2.96 -33.01
N PRO A 146 -19.94 4.12 -33.64
CA PRO A 146 -20.65 5.38 -33.37
C PRO A 146 -22.15 5.36 -33.72
N THR A 147 -22.65 4.27 -34.32
CA THR A 147 -24.08 4.03 -34.53
C THR A 147 -24.76 3.31 -33.35
N CYS A 148 -24.00 2.92 -32.33
CA CYS A 148 -24.47 2.29 -31.11
C CYS A 148 -24.91 3.35 -30.10
N THR A 149 -26.00 3.07 -29.39
CA THR A 149 -26.58 4.00 -28.40
C THR A 149 -25.99 3.83 -27.00
N ASP A 150 -25.39 2.68 -26.73
CA ASP A 150 -24.83 2.33 -25.42
C ASP A 150 -23.32 2.57 -25.45
N GLN A 151 -22.91 3.84 -25.37
CA GLN A 151 -21.51 4.21 -25.24
C GLN A 151 -20.92 3.63 -23.95
N ARG A 152 -19.61 3.37 -23.97
CA ARG A 152 -18.89 2.91 -22.79
C ARG A 152 -18.61 4.07 -21.84
N SER A 153 -18.54 3.77 -20.57
CA SER A 153 -18.20 4.74 -19.53
C SER A 153 -17.45 4.06 -18.40
N ASP A 154 -16.47 4.79 -17.91
CA ASP A 154 -15.72 4.53 -16.70
C ASP A 154 -15.67 5.86 -15.93
N ASN A 155 -16.05 5.83 -14.65
CA ASN A 155 -16.19 7.05 -13.84
C ASN A 155 -15.33 7.02 -12.58
N GLY A 156 -14.48 6.00 -12.39
CA GLY A 156 -13.74 5.80 -11.15
C GLY A 156 -13.63 4.33 -10.77
N GLU A 157 -13.12 4.07 -9.58
CA GLU A 157 -12.86 2.71 -9.13
C GLU A 157 -13.32 2.44 -7.70
N GLU A 158 -13.82 1.23 -7.46
CA GLU A 158 -14.06 0.71 -6.11
C GLU A 158 -12.75 0.15 -5.56
N VAL A 159 -12.17 0.85 -4.57
CA VAL A 159 -10.90 0.47 -3.95
C VAL A 159 -11.15 -0.09 -2.56
N THR A 160 -10.76 -1.35 -2.36
CA THR A 160 -10.59 -1.94 -1.03
C THR A 160 -9.19 -1.65 -0.52
N PHE A 161 -9.07 -1.12 0.70
CA PHE A 161 -7.77 -0.75 1.25
C PHE A 161 -7.61 -1.13 2.73
N SER A 162 -6.36 -1.22 3.16
CA SER A 162 -5.98 -1.29 4.57
C SER A 162 -4.69 -0.51 4.83
N VAL A 163 -4.67 0.29 5.90
CA VAL A 163 -3.46 0.96 6.39
C VAL A 163 -2.92 0.16 7.58
N GLU A 164 -1.67 -0.28 7.49
CA GLU A 164 -1.06 -1.18 8.46
C GLU A 164 0.32 -0.68 8.91
N LEU A 165 0.57 -0.73 10.21
CA LEU A 165 1.88 -0.52 10.80
C LEU A 165 2.76 -1.76 10.59
N ILE A 166 4.04 -1.54 10.31
CA ILE A 166 5.06 -2.58 10.20
C ILE A 166 5.82 -2.63 11.53
N VAL A 167 5.67 -3.72 12.27
CA VAL A 167 6.32 -3.92 13.56
C VAL A 167 7.47 -4.92 13.39
N PHE A 168 8.65 -4.56 13.90
CA PHE A 168 9.83 -5.43 13.88
C PHE A 168 10.22 -5.87 15.29
N ASP A 169 9.67 -7.01 15.70
CA ASP A 169 10.21 -7.80 16.81
C ASP A 169 11.49 -8.53 16.36
N TYR A 170 12.56 -8.37 17.13
CA TYR A 170 13.90 -8.82 16.74
C TYR A 170 14.63 -9.50 17.90
N THR A 171 15.59 -10.36 17.54
CA THR A 171 16.55 -10.94 18.47
C THR A 171 17.91 -10.95 17.79
N ILE A 172 18.95 -10.50 18.49
CA ILE A 172 20.32 -10.53 18.00
C ILE A 172 21.03 -11.71 18.68
N ALA A 173 21.65 -12.57 17.87
CA ALA A 173 22.40 -13.72 18.35
C ALA A 173 23.76 -13.81 17.65
N PRO A 174 24.82 -14.26 18.35
CA PRO A 174 26.11 -14.51 17.72
C PRO A 174 25.99 -15.65 16.70
N VAL A 175 26.62 -15.47 15.54
CA VAL A 175 26.77 -16.52 14.54
C VAL A 175 27.93 -17.43 14.95
N PHE A 176 27.66 -18.73 15.13
CA PHE A 176 28.69 -19.74 15.37
C PHE A 176 28.98 -20.48 14.08
N ASN A 177 30.18 -20.30 13.54
CA ASN A 177 30.64 -21.07 12.40
C ASN A 177 31.34 -22.34 12.88
N GLU A 178 30.67 -23.48 12.79
CA GLU A 178 31.25 -24.79 13.17
C GLU A 178 32.46 -25.18 12.32
N ALA A 179 32.65 -24.58 11.13
CA ALA A 179 33.83 -24.80 10.29
C ALA A 179 35.08 -24.02 10.78
N GLU A 180 34.91 -23.09 11.73
CA GLU A 180 36.01 -22.36 12.39
C GLU A 180 36.32 -22.87 13.81
N LEU A 181 35.67 -23.97 14.22
CA LEU A 181 35.96 -24.72 15.47
C LEU A 181 36.95 -25.88 15.22
#